data_AF-A0A5P8Z1X5-F1
#
_entry.id   AF-A0A5P8Z1X5-F1
#
_cell.length_a   1.000
_cell.length_b   1.000
_cell.length_c   1.000
_cell.angle_alpha   90.00
_cell.angle_beta   90.00
_cell.angle_gamma   90.00
#
_symmetry.space_group_name_H-M   'P 1'
#
loop_
_entity.id
_entity.type
_entity.pdbx_description
1 polymer ?
#
loop_
_entity_poly.entity_id
_entity_poly.type
_entity_poly.pdbx_seq_one_letter_code
_entity_poly.pdbx_strand_id
1 'polypeptide(L)'
;MQRRQMVFGLGALVLAGCATRDTDVAVPPGTTLIMVRHGEKDGDALTAAGQARAAALAARLAATPIDRIYSTSYTRNVLTAQPVADQKGLPVETVPDSNVARRILPGNAGRTILWVGNKGNLAPMWEAIGLPGSAPLAYGDIAFVSADAEGRVTVAMERFGA
;
A
#
# COMPACT_ATOMS: atom_id res chain seq x y z
N MET A 1 45.24 12.75 -57.24
CA MET A 1 45.93 12.12 -56.09
C MET A 1 45.52 12.86 -54.81
N GLN A 2 45.26 12.09 -53.76
CA GLN A 2 44.62 12.38 -52.47
C GLN A 2 44.89 13.74 -51.78
N ARG A 3 43.87 14.26 -51.06
CA ARG A 3 44.01 14.71 -49.65
C ARG A 3 42.62 15.01 -49.03
N ARG A 4 42.11 14.04 -48.26
CA ARG A 4 41.96 14.03 -46.78
C ARG A 4 40.84 14.93 -46.26
N GLN A 5 39.67 14.30 -46.12
CA GLN A 5 38.59 14.74 -45.24
C GLN A 5 39.04 14.59 -43.77
N MET A 6 38.83 15.62 -42.95
CA MET A 6 38.85 15.53 -41.50
C MET A 6 37.42 15.77 -41.01
N VAL A 7 36.74 14.69 -40.64
CA VAL A 7 35.46 14.74 -39.92
C VAL A 7 35.80 14.66 -38.44
N PHE A 8 35.61 15.76 -37.70
CA PHE A 8 35.62 15.75 -36.24
C PHE A 8 34.28 15.19 -35.77
N GLY A 9 34.26 13.92 -35.36
CA GLY A 9 33.11 13.31 -34.69
C GLY A 9 33.01 13.78 -33.25
N LEU A 10 32.03 14.63 -32.95
CA LEU A 10 31.67 15.01 -31.60
C LEU A 10 30.73 13.94 -31.04
N GLY A 11 31.27 13.00 -30.26
CA GLY A 11 30.49 11.97 -29.56
C GLY A 11 29.65 12.60 -28.45
N ALA A 12 28.33 12.66 -28.64
CA ALA A 12 27.39 13.03 -27.60
C ALA A 12 27.19 11.84 -26.65
N LEU A 13 27.85 11.90 -25.48
CA LEU A 13 27.68 10.94 -24.40
C LEU A 13 26.32 11.20 -23.71
N VAL A 14 25.29 10.45 -24.08
CA VAL A 14 23.97 10.52 -23.43
C VAL A 14 24.06 9.79 -22.08
N LEU A 15 24.38 10.53 -21.03
CA LEU A 15 24.23 10.07 -19.65
C LEU A 15 22.73 10.05 -19.31
N ALA A 16 22.07 8.92 -19.56
CA ALA A 16 20.75 8.64 -19.02
C ALA A 16 20.88 8.43 -17.50
N GLY A 17 20.80 9.52 -16.74
CA GLY A 17 20.72 9.46 -15.28
C GLY A 17 19.41 8.80 -14.88
N CYS A 18 19.46 7.60 -14.30
CA CYS A 18 18.34 7.05 -13.56
C CYS A 18 18.06 7.97 -12.37
N ALA A 19 17.01 8.78 -12.47
CA ALA A 19 16.52 9.54 -11.34
C ALA A 19 16.01 8.54 -10.29
N THR A 20 16.85 8.21 -9.31
CA THR A 20 16.44 7.50 -8.11
C THR A 20 15.42 8.38 -7.40
N ARG A 21 14.16 7.97 -7.38
CA ARG A 21 13.16 8.60 -6.52
C ARG A 21 13.62 8.33 -5.09
N ASP A 22 14.02 9.38 -4.38
CA ASP A 22 14.26 9.30 -2.94
C ASP A 22 12.92 8.96 -2.28
N THR A 23 12.81 7.73 -1.78
CA THR A 23 11.63 7.29 -1.05
C THR A 23 11.84 7.59 0.42
N ASP A 24 10.82 8.17 1.05
CA ASP A 24 10.90 8.59 2.44
C ASP A 24 10.90 7.39 3.40
N VAL A 25 10.29 6.27 2.98
CA VAL A 25 10.12 5.02 3.73
C VAL A 25 10.11 3.83 2.78
N ALA A 26 10.73 2.71 3.15
CA ALA A 26 10.68 1.46 2.38
C ALA A 26 9.80 0.41 3.08
N VAL A 27 9.15 -0.46 2.29
CA VAL A 27 8.54 -1.70 2.81
C VAL A 27 9.67 -2.67 3.15
N PRO A 28 9.78 -3.18 4.39
CA PRO A 28 10.92 -4.01 4.77
C PRO A 28 10.93 -5.34 3.99
N PRO A 29 12.11 -5.94 3.77
CA PRO A 29 12.22 -7.23 3.08
C PRO A 29 11.31 -8.33 3.67
N GLY A 30 10.75 -9.16 2.81
CA GLY A 30 9.83 -10.25 3.18
C GLY A 30 8.49 -9.79 3.75
N THR A 31 8.14 -8.50 3.65
CA THR A 31 6.88 -7.95 4.17
C THR A 31 5.84 -7.84 3.06
N THR A 32 4.60 -8.22 3.36
CA THR A 32 3.44 -7.90 2.52
C THR A 32 2.56 -6.89 3.23
N LEU A 33 2.43 -5.70 2.67
CA LEU A 33 1.49 -4.66 3.10
C LEU A 33 0.22 -4.76 2.24
N ILE A 34 -0.90 -5.10 2.87
CA ILE A 34 -2.23 -5.11 2.27
C ILE A 34 -2.89 -3.78 2.60
N MET A 35 -3.32 -3.01 1.60
CA MET A 35 -3.89 -1.68 1.79
C MET A 35 -5.33 -1.63 1.28
N VAL A 36 -6.25 -1.16 2.13
CA VAL A 36 -7.67 -1.04 1.80
C VAL A 36 -8.23 0.27 2.35
N ARG A 37 -9.15 0.89 1.63
CA ARG A 37 -9.98 1.99 2.15
C ARG A 37 -11.17 1.44 2.92
N HIS A 38 -11.54 2.09 4.03
CA HIS A 38 -12.79 1.80 4.74
C HIS A 38 -14.01 1.64 3.82
N GLY A 39 -15.03 0.91 4.24
CA GLY A 39 -16.29 0.74 3.51
C GLY A 39 -17.14 2.01 3.42
N GLU A 40 -18.24 1.95 2.69
CA GLU A 40 -19.22 3.04 2.56
C GLU A 40 -19.69 3.54 3.93
N LYS A 41 -19.84 4.86 4.05
CA LYS A 41 -20.13 5.52 5.33
C LYS A 41 -21.21 6.57 5.20
N ASP A 42 -21.92 6.81 6.29
CA ASP A 42 -22.72 8.00 6.54
C ASP A 42 -22.27 8.61 7.88
N GLY A 43 -21.91 9.89 7.88
CA GLY A 43 -21.09 10.46 8.95
C GLY A 43 -19.75 9.72 9.09
N ASP A 44 -19.41 9.27 10.31
CA ASP A 44 -18.23 8.44 10.57
C ASP A 44 -18.54 6.94 10.69
N ALA A 45 -19.81 6.55 10.71
CA ALA A 45 -20.22 5.16 10.81
C ALA A 45 -20.36 4.50 9.43
N LEU A 46 -20.21 3.18 9.37
CA LEU A 46 -20.49 2.44 8.12
C LEU A 46 -21.99 2.40 7.84
N THR A 47 -22.36 2.53 6.56
CA THR A 47 -23.72 2.20 6.11
C THR A 47 -23.89 0.68 6.03
N ALA A 48 -25.10 0.20 5.77
CA ALA A 48 -25.34 -1.23 5.49
C ALA A 48 -24.46 -1.76 4.34
N ALA A 49 -24.27 -0.95 3.28
CA ALA A 49 -23.35 -1.31 2.19
C ALA A 49 -21.89 -1.40 2.67
N GLY A 50 -21.46 -0.48 3.55
CA GLY A 50 -20.12 -0.51 4.12
C GLY A 50 -19.89 -1.70 5.05
N GLN A 51 -20.90 -2.10 5.83
CA GLN A 51 -20.86 -3.31 6.65
C GLN A 51 -20.76 -4.57 5.78
N ALA A 52 -21.55 -4.64 4.70
CA ALA A 52 -21.45 -5.73 3.72
C ALA A 52 -20.06 -5.77 3.07
N ARG A 53 -19.46 -4.61 2.78
CA ARG A 53 -18.10 -4.52 2.27
C ARG A 53 -17.05 -4.98 3.28
N ALA A 54 -17.20 -4.64 4.55
CA ALA A 54 -16.33 -5.12 5.61
C ALA A 54 -16.37 -6.67 5.74
N ALA A 55 -17.56 -7.26 5.64
CA ALA A 55 -17.72 -8.70 5.58
C ALA A 55 -17.09 -9.32 4.32
N ALA A 56 -17.23 -8.67 3.16
CA ALA A 56 -16.59 -9.12 1.92
C ALA A 56 -15.06 -9.05 1.99
N LEU A 57 -14.50 -8.07 2.70
CA LEU A 57 -13.06 -7.98 2.95
C LEU A 57 -12.56 -9.19 3.76
N ALA A 58 -13.27 -9.56 4.83
CA ALA A 58 -12.96 -10.75 5.63
C ALA A 58 -13.03 -12.03 4.77
N ALA A 59 -14.08 -12.18 3.97
CA ALA A 59 -14.20 -13.30 3.05
C ALA A 59 -13.02 -13.35 2.05
N ARG A 60 -12.63 -12.22 1.44
CA ARG A 60 -11.49 -12.15 0.51
C ARG A 60 -10.18 -12.53 1.18
N LEU A 61 -9.97 -12.14 2.43
CA LEU A 61 -8.74 -12.38 3.17
C LEU A 61 -8.75 -13.66 4.02
N ALA A 62 -9.80 -14.49 3.90
CA ALA A 62 -10.00 -15.67 4.73
C ALA A 62 -8.79 -16.63 4.71
N ALA A 63 -8.23 -16.90 3.53
CA ALA A 63 -7.06 -17.76 3.34
C ALA A 63 -5.72 -17.01 3.35
N THR A 64 -5.73 -15.67 3.43
CA THR A 64 -4.51 -14.86 3.47
C THR A 64 -3.94 -14.85 4.89
N PRO A 65 -2.67 -15.24 5.11
CA PRO A 65 -2.04 -15.08 6.41
C PRO A 65 -1.94 -13.58 6.72
N ILE A 66 -2.28 -13.19 7.95
CA ILE A 66 -2.16 -11.82 8.43
C ILE A 66 -1.56 -11.91 9.82
N ASP A 67 -0.50 -11.16 10.07
CA ASP A 67 0.18 -11.10 11.35
C ASP A 67 -0.28 -9.91 12.19
N ARG A 68 -0.60 -8.78 11.52
CA ARG A 68 -1.08 -7.56 12.18
C ARG A 68 -2.13 -6.83 11.37
N ILE A 69 -3.05 -6.18 12.08
CA ILE A 69 -4.10 -5.35 11.49
C ILE A 69 -3.99 -3.96 12.09
N TYR A 70 -3.83 -2.96 11.24
CA TYR A 70 -3.70 -1.57 11.60
C TYR A 70 -4.85 -0.76 11.01
N SER A 71 -5.32 0.23 11.75
CA SER A 71 -6.22 1.26 11.26
C SER A 71 -5.95 2.59 11.96
N THR A 72 -6.62 3.65 11.55
CA THR A 72 -6.77 4.82 12.45
C THR A 72 -7.93 4.59 13.41
N SER A 73 -8.08 5.47 14.41
CA SER A 73 -9.16 5.42 15.40
C SER A 73 -10.55 5.86 14.88
N TYR A 74 -10.67 6.20 13.59
CA TYR A 74 -11.99 6.52 13.03
C TYR A 74 -12.90 5.30 13.03
N THR A 75 -14.18 5.51 13.37
CA THR A 75 -15.17 4.45 13.54
C THR A 75 -15.29 3.60 12.28
N ARG A 76 -15.45 4.23 11.11
CA ARG A 76 -15.47 3.56 9.80
C ARG A 76 -14.24 2.69 9.52
N ASN A 77 -13.06 3.10 9.94
CA ASN A 77 -11.82 2.38 9.66
C ASN A 77 -11.76 1.13 10.53
N VAL A 78 -12.01 1.28 11.84
CA VAL A 78 -12.07 0.17 12.79
C VAL A 78 -13.16 -0.83 12.40
N LEU A 79 -14.38 -0.36 12.13
CA LEU A 79 -15.50 -1.24 11.75
C LEU A 79 -15.27 -1.96 10.41
N THR A 80 -14.48 -1.40 9.50
CA THR A 80 -14.12 -2.10 8.26
C THR A 80 -13.09 -3.21 8.52
N ALA A 81 -12.15 -2.99 9.44
CA ALA A 81 -11.13 -3.96 9.82
C ALA A 81 -11.67 -5.09 10.72
N GLN A 82 -12.70 -4.80 11.53
CA GLN A 82 -13.17 -5.68 12.60
C GLN A 82 -13.54 -7.10 12.13
N PRO A 83 -14.27 -7.31 11.02
CA PRO A 83 -14.58 -8.68 10.58
C PRO A 83 -13.35 -9.51 10.23
N VAL A 84 -12.30 -8.88 9.69
CA VAL A 84 -11.01 -9.55 9.45
C VAL A 84 -10.34 -9.88 10.78
N ALA A 85 -10.34 -8.93 11.71
CA ALA A 85 -9.74 -9.07 13.04
C ALA A 85 -10.37 -10.23 13.82
N ASP A 86 -11.70 -10.30 13.85
CA ASP A 86 -12.47 -11.37 14.49
C ASP A 86 -12.15 -12.74 13.87
N GLN A 87 -12.11 -12.81 12.53
CA GLN A 87 -11.81 -14.05 11.82
C GLN A 87 -10.36 -14.53 12.06
N LYS A 88 -9.40 -13.62 12.21
CA LYS A 88 -7.99 -13.95 12.43
C LYS A 88 -7.63 -14.11 13.91
N GLY A 89 -8.53 -13.76 14.82
CA GLY A 89 -8.22 -13.70 16.25
C GLY A 89 -7.15 -12.67 16.59
N LEU A 90 -7.08 -11.57 15.84
CA LEU A 90 -6.09 -10.51 16.00
C LEU A 90 -6.77 -9.21 16.45
N PRO A 91 -6.08 -8.34 17.20
CA PRO A 91 -6.60 -7.01 17.51
C PRO A 91 -6.48 -6.07 16.29
N VAL A 92 -7.33 -5.04 16.25
CA VAL A 92 -7.11 -3.87 15.40
C VAL A 92 -6.24 -2.88 16.16
N GLU A 93 -4.99 -2.72 15.74
CA GLU A 93 -4.03 -1.78 16.32
C GLU A 93 -4.24 -0.38 15.74
N THR A 94 -4.75 0.57 16.54
CA THR A 94 -4.98 1.93 16.07
C THR A 94 -3.71 2.78 16.11
N VAL A 95 -3.41 3.49 15.02
CA VAL A 95 -2.30 4.45 14.94
C VAL A 95 -2.79 5.85 14.54
N PRO A 96 -2.03 6.92 14.85
CA PRO A 96 -2.33 8.26 14.36
C PRO A 96 -2.44 8.32 12.83
N ASP A 97 -3.28 9.22 12.32
CA ASP A 97 -3.59 9.38 10.88
C ASP A 97 -2.40 9.88 10.06
N SER A 98 -1.37 10.43 10.71
CA SER A 98 -0.17 10.99 10.07
C SER A 98 1.05 10.08 10.18
N ASN A 99 1.89 10.12 9.14
CA ASN A 99 3.14 9.38 9.04
C ASN A 99 2.97 7.85 9.20
N VAL A 100 1.84 7.30 8.75
CA VAL A 100 1.47 5.88 8.94
C VAL A 100 2.59 4.94 8.50
N ALA A 101 3.17 5.14 7.31
CA ALA A 101 4.27 4.32 6.81
C ALA A 101 5.44 4.22 7.81
N ARG A 102 5.89 5.37 8.34
CA ARG A 102 6.99 5.45 9.32
C ARG A 102 6.64 4.78 10.65
N ARG A 103 5.35 4.68 10.97
CA ARG A 103 4.88 4.08 12.23
C ARG A 103 4.78 2.58 12.16
N ILE A 104 4.27 2.04 11.05
CA ILE A 104 3.95 0.61 10.97
C ILE A 104 5.01 -0.21 10.25
N LEU A 105 5.79 0.35 9.32
CA LEU A 105 6.73 -0.46 8.53
C LEU A 105 7.98 -0.94 9.31
N PRO A 106 8.71 -0.11 10.08
CA PRO A 106 9.99 -0.52 10.68
C PRO A 106 9.92 -1.74 11.61
N GLY A 107 8.76 -2.00 12.22
CA GLY A 107 8.54 -3.12 13.14
C GLY A 107 7.95 -4.38 12.50
N ASN A 108 7.77 -4.43 11.17
CA ASN A 108 7.00 -5.48 10.51
C ASN A 108 7.76 -6.26 9.42
N ALA A 109 9.09 -6.29 9.49
CA ALA A 109 9.90 -7.14 8.61
C ALA A 109 9.46 -8.61 8.67
N GLY A 110 9.32 -9.24 7.50
CA GLY A 110 8.89 -10.64 7.38
C GLY A 110 7.42 -10.90 7.69
N ARG A 111 6.58 -9.86 7.87
CA ARG A 111 5.17 -10.00 8.25
C ARG A 111 4.21 -9.65 7.12
N THR A 112 3.03 -10.22 7.16
CA THR A 112 1.87 -9.74 6.39
C THR A 112 1.02 -8.82 7.26
N ILE A 113 0.90 -7.57 6.84
CA ILE A 113 0.15 -6.55 7.58
C ILE A 113 -1.04 -6.05 6.76
N LEU A 114 -2.19 -5.89 7.41
CA LEU A 114 -3.36 -5.23 6.83
C LEU A 114 -3.44 -3.79 7.35
N TRP A 115 -3.50 -2.82 6.43
CA TRP A 115 -3.79 -1.43 6.70
C TRP A 115 -5.18 -1.06 6.17
N VAL A 116 -6.09 -0.70 7.08
CA VAL A 116 -7.41 -0.17 6.74
C VAL A 116 -7.43 1.35 6.99
N GLY A 117 -7.37 2.09 5.89
CA GLY A 117 -7.17 3.53 5.88
C GLY A 117 -8.32 4.32 5.26
N ASN A 118 -8.03 5.59 4.98
CA ASN A 118 -8.89 6.50 4.25
C ASN A 118 -8.06 7.24 3.19
N LYS A 119 -8.70 8.02 2.31
CA LYS A 119 -7.98 8.69 1.21
C LYS A 119 -6.82 9.58 1.70
N GLY A 120 -7.01 10.26 2.83
CA GLY A 120 -6.04 11.18 3.42
C GLY A 120 -4.80 10.51 4.02
N ASN A 121 -4.78 9.18 4.17
CA ASN A 121 -3.60 8.46 4.64
C ASN A 121 -3.13 7.37 3.67
N LEU A 122 -4.00 6.83 2.82
CA LEU A 122 -3.62 5.88 1.78
C LEU A 122 -2.76 6.54 0.71
N ALA A 123 -3.16 7.71 0.20
CA ALA A 123 -2.40 8.40 -0.85
C ALA A 123 -1.03 8.89 -0.33
N PRO A 124 -0.91 9.59 0.81
CA PRO A 124 0.39 9.99 1.31
C PRO A 124 1.30 8.80 1.68
N MET A 125 0.74 7.70 2.19
CA MET A 125 1.53 6.49 2.45
C MET A 125 2.06 5.86 1.15
N TRP A 126 1.23 5.80 0.12
CA TRP A 126 1.63 5.30 -1.20
C TRP A 126 2.76 6.12 -1.83
N GLU A 127 2.63 7.45 -1.76
CA GLU A 127 3.65 8.40 -2.24
C GLU A 127 4.93 8.31 -1.43
N ALA A 128 4.85 8.26 -0.10
CA ALA A 128 6.02 8.16 0.77
C ALA A 128 6.84 6.87 0.55
N ILE A 129 6.16 5.78 0.16
CA ILE A 129 6.81 4.51 -0.21
C ILE A 129 7.35 4.55 -1.65
N GLY A 130 6.88 5.48 -2.48
CA GLY A 130 7.26 5.59 -3.89
C GLY A 130 6.65 4.51 -4.78
N LEU A 131 5.46 4.02 -4.45
CA LEU A 131 4.78 2.99 -5.22
C LEU A 131 4.28 3.53 -6.57
N PRO A 132 4.34 2.73 -7.65
CA PRO A 132 3.89 3.18 -8.97
C PRO A 132 2.36 3.30 -9.05
N GLY A 133 1.85 4.15 -9.94
CA GLY A 133 0.40 4.30 -10.13
C GLY A 133 -0.30 4.99 -8.95
N SER A 134 -1.58 4.70 -8.75
CA SER A 134 -2.40 5.32 -7.69
C SER A 134 -2.75 4.31 -6.59
N ALA A 135 -2.83 4.82 -5.35
CA ALA A 135 -3.29 4.09 -4.18
C ALA A 135 -4.73 3.51 -4.36
N PRO A 136 -5.12 2.47 -3.60
CA PRO A 136 -6.46 1.87 -3.63
C PRO A 136 -7.49 2.80 -2.97
N LEU A 137 -7.93 3.85 -3.68
CA LEU A 137 -8.77 4.90 -3.13
C LEU A 137 -10.27 4.68 -3.34
N ALA A 138 -10.68 3.79 -4.24
CA ALA A 138 -12.10 3.46 -4.42
C ALA A 138 -12.56 2.46 -3.36
N TYR A 139 -13.85 2.48 -3.06
CA TYR A 139 -14.43 1.41 -2.23
C TYR A 139 -14.31 0.09 -2.97
N GLY A 140 -13.84 -0.94 -2.27
CA GLY A 140 -13.61 -2.28 -2.82
C GLY A 140 -12.27 -2.46 -3.52
N ASP A 141 -11.41 -1.44 -3.59
CA ASP A 141 -10.03 -1.65 -4.03
C ASP A 141 -9.20 -2.28 -2.91
N ILE A 142 -8.33 -3.22 -3.28
CA ILE A 142 -7.32 -3.81 -2.40
C ILE A 142 -5.99 -3.90 -3.13
N ALA A 143 -4.94 -3.39 -2.49
CA ALA A 143 -3.58 -3.50 -2.99
C ALA A 143 -2.77 -4.45 -2.13
N PHE A 144 -2.02 -5.35 -2.75
CA PHE A 144 -0.99 -6.18 -2.14
C PHE A 144 0.37 -5.63 -2.55
N VAL A 145 1.10 -5.07 -1.59
CA VAL A 145 2.43 -4.50 -1.77
C VAL A 145 3.43 -5.42 -1.10
N SER A 146 4.19 -6.19 -1.89
CA SER A 146 5.09 -7.23 -1.37
C SER A 146 6.54 -6.88 -1.67
N ALA A 147 7.38 -6.87 -0.64
CA ALA A 147 8.83 -6.75 -0.76
C ALA A 147 9.48 -8.14 -0.68
N ASP A 148 10.31 -8.49 -1.67
CA ASP A 148 11.11 -9.72 -1.62
C ASP A 148 12.28 -9.61 -0.61
N ALA A 149 13.10 -10.66 -0.52
CA ALA A 149 14.24 -10.70 0.41
C ALA A 149 15.31 -9.64 0.09
N GLU A 150 15.36 -9.16 -1.15
CA GLU A 150 16.26 -8.10 -1.59
C GLU A 150 15.61 -6.71 -1.48
N GLY A 151 14.38 -6.62 -0.96
CA GLY A 151 13.64 -5.36 -0.79
C GLY A 151 13.02 -4.83 -2.08
N ARG A 152 12.98 -5.61 -3.17
CA ARG A 152 12.28 -5.19 -4.39
C ARG A 152 10.78 -5.32 -4.18
N VAL A 153 10.07 -4.24 -4.46
CA VAL A 153 8.63 -4.16 -4.24
C VAL A 153 7.85 -4.50 -5.51
N THR A 154 6.85 -5.35 -5.34
CA THR A 154 5.82 -5.63 -6.34
C THR A 154 4.45 -5.19 -5.82
N VAL A 155 3.58 -4.77 -6.73
CA VAL A 155 2.24 -4.29 -6.41
C VAL A 155 1.24 -5.07 -7.25
N ALA A 156 0.27 -5.71 -6.59
CA ALA A 156 -0.91 -6.27 -7.23
C ALA A 156 -2.15 -5.51 -6.76
N MET A 157 -2.94 -5.02 -7.71
CA MET A 157 -4.21 -4.33 -7.45
C MET A 157 -5.36 -5.25 -7.82
N GLU A 158 -6.31 -5.41 -6.93
CA GLU A 158 -7.51 -6.21 -7.13
C GLU A 158 -8.75 -5.45 -6.63
N ARG A 159 -9.92 -6.05 -6.86
CA ARG A 159 -11.17 -5.60 -6.26
C ARG A 159 -11.83 -6.72 -5.45
N PHE A 160 -12.57 -6.33 -4.42
CA PHE A 160 -13.36 -7.23 -3.58
C PHE A 160 -14.73 -6.63 -3.26
N GLY A 161 -15.69 -7.52 -3.00
CA GLY A 161 -17.09 -7.14 -2.85
C GLY A 161 -17.69 -6.60 -4.15
N ALA A 162 -19.02 -6.46 -4.16
CA ALA A 162 -19.74 -5.78 -5.24
C ALA A 162 -19.62 -4.25 -5.12
#